data_AF-A0A225C9D9-F1
#
_entry.id   AF-A0A225C9D9-F1
#
_cell.length_a   1.000
_cell.length_b   1.000
_cell.length_c   1.000
_cell.angle_alpha   90.00
_cell.angle_beta   90.00
_cell.angle_gamma   90.00
#
_symmetry.space_group_name_H-M   'P 1'
#
loop_
_entity.id
_entity.type
_entity.pdbx_description
1 polymer ?
#
loop_
_entity_poly.entity_id
_entity_poly.type
_entity_poly.pdbx_seq_one_letter_code
_entity_poly.pdbx_strand_id
1 'polypeptide(L)'
;MRRDSPAPMPPAAPQGPALYLTSPGVAGIEDRSTDWPSRRYLATLVLDWDGWILTPRLGDGSHGPFSSAEAAFGWWLQHRDSLPPPRRVWRNGDPWEPRDSGD
;
A
#
# COMPACT_ATOMS: atom_id res chain seq x y z
N MET A 1 -33.34 28.80 24.17
CA MET A 1 -32.90 28.53 22.78
C MET A 1 -31.71 27.58 22.86
N ARG A 2 -31.90 26.30 22.52
CA ARG A 2 -30.81 25.29 22.51
C ARG A 2 -29.94 25.55 21.27
N ARG A 3 -28.63 25.70 21.46
CA ARG A 3 -27.66 25.63 20.36
C ARG A 3 -27.48 24.15 20.01
N ASP A 4 -28.25 23.68 19.03
CA ASP A 4 -27.86 22.51 18.24
C ASP A 4 -26.66 22.94 17.39
N SER A 5 -25.46 22.85 17.96
CA SER A 5 -24.23 22.90 17.17
C SER A 5 -24.02 21.50 16.61
N PRO A 6 -24.16 21.27 15.30
CA PRO A 6 -23.80 19.98 14.73
C PRO A 6 -22.34 19.70 15.08
N ALA A 7 -22.07 18.52 15.64
CA ALA A 7 -20.72 18.06 15.87
C ALA A 7 -19.91 18.25 14.57
N PRO A 8 -18.65 18.74 14.63
CA PRO A 8 -17.83 18.87 13.44
C PRO A 8 -17.81 17.53 12.75
N MET A 9 -18.40 17.50 11.56
CA MET A 9 -18.41 16.30 10.71
C MET A 9 -16.94 15.90 10.55
N PRO A 10 -16.56 14.65 10.85
CA PRO A 10 -15.18 14.23 10.64
C PRO A 10 -14.82 14.56 9.18
N PRO A 11 -13.62 15.11 8.94
CA PRO A 11 -13.21 15.49 7.59
C PRO A 11 -13.49 14.30 6.67
N ALA A 12 -14.18 14.58 5.55
CA ALA A 12 -14.50 13.58 4.55
C ALA A 12 -13.24 12.76 4.27
N ALA A 13 -13.36 11.43 4.26
CA ALA A 13 -12.23 10.55 4.07
C ALA A 13 -11.40 11.04 2.86
N PRO A 14 -10.07 11.18 2.98
CA PRO A 14 -9.24 11.64 1.89
C PRO A 14 -9.56 10.81 0.64
N GLN A 15 -9.92 11.51 -0.44
CA GLN A 15 -10.28 10.84 -1.69
C GLN A 15 -9.00 10.27 -2.31
N GLY A 16 -8.91 8.94 -2.33
CA GLY A 16 -7.79 8.21 -2.92
C GLY A 16 -6.87 7.53 -1.89
N PRO A 17 -5.67 7.12 -2.33
CA PRO A 17 -4.70 6.41 -1.49
C PRO A 17 -4.20 7.27 -0.33
N ALA A 18 -4.22 6.71 0.87
CA ALA A 18 -3.70 7.33 2.08
C ALA A 18 -2.93 6.34 2.95
N LEU A 19 -2.02 6.86 3.77
CA LEU A 19 -1.25 6.11 4.75
C LEU A 19 -2.08 5.89 6.03
N TYR A 20 -2.17 4.64 6.48
CA TYR A 20 -2.83 4.24 7.71
C TYR A 20 -1.86 3.45 8.59
N LEU A 21 -1.58 3.95 9.79
CA LEU A 21 -0.81 3.21 10.79
C LEU A 21 -1.66 2.06 11.32
N THR A 22 -1.15 0.84 11.22
CA THR A 22 -1.83 -0.37 11.71
C THR A 22 -1.25 -0.86 13.03
N SER A 23 0.06 -0.67 13.24
CA SER A 23 0.76 -0.99 14.48
C SER A 23 2.07 -0.20 14.57
N PRO A 24 2.75 -0.18 15.74
CA PRO A 24 4.13 0.29 15.81
C PRO A 24 5.00 -0.49 14.82
N GLY A 25 5.61 0.20 13.86
CA GLY A 25 6.46 -0.39 12.83
C GLY A 25 5.75 -0.99 11.60
N VAL A 26 4.42 -0.86 11.49
CA VAL A 26 3.70 -1.28 10.28
C VAL A 26 2.64 -0.24 9.88
N ALA A 27 2.62 0.10 8.60
CA ALA A 27 1.61 0.95 8.01
C ALA A 27 1.08 0.36 6.69
N GLY A 28 -0.16 0.67 6.34
CA GLY A 28 -0.78 0.31 5.07
C GLY A 28 -1.05 1.55 4.22
N ILE A 29 -0.86 1.43 2.91
CA ILE A 29 -1.41 2.37 1.93
C ILE A 29 -2.69 1.77 1.39
N GLU A 30 -3.81 2.42 1.68
CA GLU A 30 -5.15 2.00 1.29
C GLU A 30 -5.84 3.11 0.52
N ASP A 31 -6.56 2.74 -0.53
CA ASP A 31 -7.55 3.62 -1.14
C ASP A 31 -8.92 3.32 -0.53
N ARG A 32 -9.41 4.28 0.27
CA ARG A 32 -10.71 4.24 0.94
C ARG A 32 -11.79 5.07 0.23
N SER A 33 -11.54 5.50 -1.00
CA SER A 33 -12.58 6.13 -1.84
C SER A 33 -13.75 5.18 -2.13
N THR A 34 -13.56 3.87 -1.96
CA THR A 34 -14.59 2.83 -2.06
C THR A 34 -14.94 2.24 -0.70
N ASP A 35 -16.22 1.90 -0.50
CA ASP A 35 -16.68 1.23 0.71
C ASP A 35 -16.18 -0.23 0.80
N TRP A 36 -16.17 -0.75 2.02
CA TRP A 36 -15.87 -2.17 2.26
C TRP A 36 -16.97 -3.04 1.61
N PRO A 37 -16.67 -4.18 0.96
CA PRO A 37 -15.36 -4.87 0.81
C PRO A 37 -14.50 -4.39 -0.36
N SER A 38 -14.97 -3.43 -1.15
CA SER A 38 -14.30 -2.95 -2.36
C SER A 38 -13.08 -2.05 -2.10
N ARG A 39 -12.69 -1.88 -0.83
CA ARG A 39 -11.47 -1.13 -0.45
C ARG A 39 -10.24 -1.76 -1.07
N ARG A 40 -9.42 -0.93 -1.70
CA ARG A 40 -8.21 -1.39 -2.38
C ARG A 40 -7.01 -1.19 -1.47
N TYR A 41 -6.48 -2.30 -0.96
CA TYR A 41 -5.13 -2.33 -0.40
C TYR A 41 -4.10 -2.20 -1.52
N LEU A 42 -3.13 -1.30 -1.37
CA LEU A 42 -2.17 -0.97 -2.43
C LEU A 42 -0.72 -1.34 -2.06
N ALA A 43 -0.31 -1.09 -0.82
CA ALA A 43 1.05 -1.42 -0.35
C ALA A 43 1.14 -1.54 1.18
N THR A 44 2.13 -2.29 1.65
CA THR A 44 2.56 -2.37 3.05
C THR A 44 3.83 -1.57 3.25
N LEU A 45 3.97 -0.92 4.39
CA LEU A 45 5.24 -0.40 4.87
C LEU A 45 5.61 -1.09 6.17
N VAL A 46 6.85 -1.57 6.26
CA VAL A 46 7.38 -2.25 7.44
C VAL A 46 8.64 -1.50 7.90
N LEU A 47 8.71 -1.15 9.17
CA LEU A 47 9.92 -0.60 9.77
C LEU A 47 10.90 -1.75 10.02
N ASP A 48 12.03 -1.70 9.34
CA ASP A 48 13.20 -2.55 9.57
C ASP A 48 14.31 -1.76 10.28
N TRP A 49 15.42 -2.42 10.62
CA TRP A 49 16.56 -1.82 11.33
C TRP A 49 17.21 -0.65 10.58
N ASP A 50 17.15 -0.64 9.25
CA ASP A 50 17.69 0.41 8.37
C ASP A 50 16.68 1.50 7.99
N GLY A 51 15.40 1.33 8.32
CA GLY A 51 14.33 2.24 7.95
C GLY A 51 13.05 1.56 7.47
N TRP A 52 12.13 2.34 6.93
CA TRP A 52 10.87 1.84 6.40
C TRP A 52 11.07 1.20 5.03
N ILE A 53 10.57 -0.02 4.86
CA ILE A 53 10.57 -0.78 3.62
C ILE A 53 9.17 -0.74 3.01
N LEU A 54 9.04 -0.30 1.76
CA LEU A 54 7.78 -0.34 1.02
C LEU A 54 7.65 -1.67 0.28
N THR A 55 6.57 -2.42 0.54
CA THR A 55 6.22 -3.65 -0.17
C THR A 55 4.85 -3.48 -0.86
N PRO A 56 4.81 -3.13 -2.15
CA PRO A 56 3.57 -3.02 -2.90
C PRO A 56 2.85 -4.36 -3.03
N ARG A 57 1.52 -4.31 -3.02
CA ARG A 57 0.66 -5.49 -3.21
C ARG A 57 0.85 -6.14 -4.58
N LEU A 58 1.33 -5.35 -5.56
CA LEU A 58 1.54 -5.76 -6.93
C LEU A 58 2.85 -6.55 -7.14
N GLY A 59 3.52 -7.05 -6.11
CA GLY A 59 4.44 -8.20 -6.24
C GLY A 59 5.70 -8.01 -7.09
N ASP A 60 6.20 -6.79 -7.23
CA ASP A 60 7.44 -6.46 -7.93
C ASP A 60 8.69 -6.48 -7.00
N GLY A 61 8.48 -6.54 -5.68
CA GLY A 61 9.55 -6.65 -4.68
C GLY A 61 9.34 -5.70 -3.52
N SER A 62 10.39 -5.48 -2.74
CA SER A 62 10.43 -4.44 -1.71
C SER A 62 11.32 -3.30 -2.21
N HIS A 63 10.88 -2.06 -1.99
CA HIS A 63 11.57 -0.87 -2.47
C HIS A 63 12.23 -0.14 -1.32
N GLY A 64 13.57 -0.19 -1.32
CA GLY A 64 14.50 0.60 -0.50
C GLY A 64 14.28 0.57 1.02
N PRO A 65 15.23 1.12 1.77
CA PRO A 65 14.95 1.70 3.08
C PRO A 65 14.67 3.21 2.94
N PHE A 66 13.60 3.67 3.60
CA PHE A 66 13.21 5.07 3.70
C PHE A 66 13.33 5.55 5.14
N SER A 67 13.66 6.84 5.33
CA SER A 67 13.79 7.43 6.66
C SER A 67 12.46 7.57 7.41
N SER A 68 11.32 7.56 6.71
CA SER A 68 9.98 7.58 7.32
C SER A 68 8.93 6.89 6.43
N ALA A 69 7.78 6.56 7.02
CA ALA A 69 6.64 5.99 6.29
C ALA A 69 6.07 6.99 5.25
N GLU A 70 6.09 8.29 5.56
CA GLU A 70 5.66 9.35 4.66
C GLU A 70 6.60 9.51 3.46
N ALA A 71 7.92 9.36 3.66
CA ALA A 71 8.90 9.39 2.57
C ALA A 71 8.69 8.21 1.60
N ALA A 72 8.47 7.01 2.15
CA ALA A 72 8.12 5.83 1.38
C ALA A 72 6.78 6.00 0.62
N PHE A 73 5.76 6.58 1.26
CA PHE A 73 4.48 6.91 0.60
C PHE A 73 4.65 7.94 -0.52
N GLY A 74 5.47 8.97 -0.29
CA GLY A 74 5.81 9.99 -1.29
C GLY A 74 6.52 9.38 -2.50
N TRP A 75 7.44 8.43 -2.29
CA TRP A 75 8.06 7.66 -3.38
C TRP A 75 7.01 6.84 -4.12
N TRP A 76 6.13 6.13 -3.41
CA TRP A 76 5.08 5.31 -4.02
C TRP A 76 4.17 6.13 -4.93
N LEU A 77 3.72 7.31 -4.49
CA LEU A 77 2.89 8.20 -5.32
C LEU A 77 3.57 8.58 -6.64
N GLN A 78 4.90 8.74 -6.65
CA GLN A 78 5.67 9.13 -7.82
C GLN A 78 5.98 7.97 -8.77
N HIS A 79 6.04 6.73 -8.27
CA HIS A 79 6.57 5.58 -9.02
C HIS A 79 5.54 4.46 -9.24
N ARG A 80 4.39 4.47 -8.56
CA ARG A 80 3.41 3.37 -8.62
C ARG A 80 2.94 3.01 -10.03
N ASP A 81 2.85 3.99 -10.92
CA ASP A 81 2.34 3.80 -12.28
C ASP A 81 3.42 3.25 -13.24
N SER A 82 4.69 3.26 -12.82
CA SER A 82 5.83 2.68 -13.54
C SER A 82 6.31 1.34 -12.96
N LEU A 83 5.68 0.84 -11.89
CA LEU A 83 6.03 -0.44 -11.31
C LEU A 83 5.73 -1.60 -12.28
N PRO A 84 6.56 -2.66 -12.29
CA PRO A 84 6.29 -3.83 -13.10
C PRO A 84 4.91 -4.41 -12.74
N PRO A 85 4.21 -5.01 -13.73
CA PRO A 85 2.99 -5.74 -13.42
C PRO A 85 3.30 -6.88 -12.46
N PRO A 86 2.34 -7.25 -11.59
CA PRO A 86 2.54 -8.34 -10.65
C PRO A 86 2.97 -9.61 -11.35
N ARG A 87 4.07 -10.18 -10.87
CA ARG A 87 4.39 -11.56 -11.19
C ARG A 87 3.21 -12.41 -10.73
N ARG A 88 2.68 -13.24 -11.64
CA ARG A 88 1.66 -14.22 -11.28
C ARG A 88 2.23 -15.05 -10.14
N VAL A 89 1.65 -14.90 -8.96
CA VAL A 89 1.96 -15.77 -7.83
C VAL A 89 1.45 -17.15 -8.20
N TRP A 90 2.34 -18.13 -8.19
CA TRP A 90 2.02 -19.53 -8.46
C TRP A 90 0.87 -19.93 -7.52
N ARG A 91 -0.32 -20.16 -8.08
CA ARG A 91 -1.47 -20.67 -7.34
C ARG A 91 -1.39 -22.19 -7.34
N ASN A 92 -1.87 -22.83 -6.27
CA ASN A 92 -2.05 -24.28 -6.29
C ASN A 92 -2.90 -24.67 -7.52
N GLY A 93 -2.28 -25.39 -8.47
CA GLY A 93 -2.88 -25.76 -9.75
C GLY A 93 -2.34 -25.03 -10.98
N ASP A 94 -1.47 -24.03 -10.83
CA ASP A 94 -0.74 -23.47 -11.97
C ASP A 94 0.26 -24.50 -12.49
N PRO A 95 0.32 -24.76 -13.81
CA PRO A 95 1.33 -25.65 -14.37
C PRO A 95 2.73 -25.10 -14.06
N TRP A 96 3.64 -25.99 -13.66
CA TRP A 96 5.04 -25.65 -13.49
C TRP A 96 5.63 -25.36 -14.88
N GLU A 97 5.81 -24.10 -15.24
CA GLU A 97 6.63 -23.75 -16.41
C GLU A 97 8.10 -23.81 -15.98
N PRO A 98 8.92 -24.70 -16.58
CA PRO A 98 10.36 -24.61 -16.42
C PRO A 98 10.79 -23.24 -16.93
N ARG A 99 11.53 -22.48 -16.10
CA ARG A 99 12.29 -21.34 -16.61
C ARG A 99 13.21 -21.88 -17.70
N ASP A 100 12.99 -21.45 -18.94
CA ASP A 100 13.92 -21.66 -20.03
C ASP A 100 15.32 -21.29 -19.53
N SER A 101 16.18 -22.31 -19.45
CA SER A 101 17.61 -22.14 -19.28
C SER A 101 18.13 -21.71 -20.64
N GLY A 102 17.98 -20.43 -20.95
CA GLY A 102 18.45 -19.82 -22.17
C GLY A 102 19.86 -19.27 -21.99
N ASP A 103 20.81 -20.06 -22.52
CA ASP A 103 22.25 -19.83 -22.77
C ASP A 103 23.22 -19.80 -21.58
#